data_AF-A0A1Y4L015-F1
#
_entry.id   AF-A0A1Y4L015-F1
#
_cell.length_a   1.000
_cell.length_b   1.000
_cell.length_c   1.000
_cell.angle_alpha   90.00
_cell.angle_beta   90.00
_cell.angle_gamma   90.00
#
_symmetry.space_group_name_H-M   'P 1'
#
loop_
_entity.id
_entity.type
_entity.pdbx_description
1 polymer ?
#
loop_
_entity_poly.entity_id
_entity_poly.type
_entity_poly.pdbx_seq_one_letter_code
_entity_poly.pdbx_strand_id
1 'polypeptide(L)' 'MQEKYEIPKSCAQCRHFHQHYVRVAGYRYAPLDEGHCSEPKCRDKRADNPACARFSKWPEPRR' A
#
# COMPACT_ATOMS: atom_id res chain seq x y z
N MET A 1 0.40 28.78 13.52
CA MET A 1 1.38 27.67 13.60
C MET A 1 0.84 26.58 12.69
N GLN A 2 1.51 26.26 11.59
CA GLN A 2 1.09 25.14 10.74
C GLN A 2 1.75 23.89 11.31
N GLU A 3 1.04 23.18 12.17
CA GLU A 3 1.41 21.84 12.61
C GLU A 3 1.51 20.97 11.34
N LYS A 4 2.74 20.57 11.03
CA LYS A 4 3.05 19.75 9.87
C LYS A 4 2.74 18.31 10.26
N TYR A 5 1.52 17.86 10.00
CA TYR A 5 1.15 16.46 10.20
C TYR A 5 1.88 15.63 9.12
N GLU A 6 3.01 15.03 9.48
CA GLU A 6 3.70 14.09 8.62
C GLU A 6 2.84 12.83 8.49
N ILE A 7 2.20 12.64 7.33
CA ILE A 7 1.43 11.42 7.07
C ILE A 7 2.42 10.25 7.11
N PRO A 8 2.26 9.29 8.03
CA PRO A 8 3.17 8.16 8.10
C PRO A 8 3.12 7.39 6.78
N LYS A 9 4.30 7.15 6.21
CA LYS A 9 4.42 6.37 4.96
C LYS A 9 3.92 4.97 5.24
N SER A 10 2.87 4.56 4.55
CA SER A 10 2.28 3.22 4.69
C SER A 10 2.67 2.33 3.50
N CYS A 11 2.55 1.02 3.68
CA CYS A 11 2.77 0.07 2.59
C CYS A 11 1.82 0.30 1.41
N ALA A 12 0.60 0.82 1.65
CA ALA A 12 -0.34 1.21 0.60
C ALA A 12 0.25 2.20 -0.43
N GLN A 13 1.21 3.03 -0.03
CA GLN A 13 1.87 4.02 -0.90
C GLN A 13 3.11 3.47 -1.62
N CYS A 14 3.49 2.21 -1.35
CA CYS A 14 4.67 1.58 -1.91
C CYS A 14 4.35 0.99 -3.28
N ARG A 15 5.23 1.21 -4.27
CA ARG A 15 5.13 0.55 -5.59
C ARG A 15 5.26 -0.97 -5.54
N HIS A 16 5.88 -1.49 -4.49
CA HIS A 16 6.12 -2.92 -4.31
C HIS A 16 5.00 -3.64 -3.57
N PHE A 17 4.02 -2.90 -3.05
CA PHE A 17 2.89 -3.47 -2.33
C PHE A 17 1.78 -3.84 -3.31
N HIS A 18 1.37 -5.11 -3.25
CA HIS A 18 0.25 -5.64 -4.00
C HIS A 18 -0.88 -5.93 -3.02
N GLN A 19 -1.91 -5.07 -3.06
CA GLN A 19 -3.12 -5.26 -2.28
C GLN A 19 -3.91 -6.47 -2.78
N HIS A 20 -4.44 -7.25 -1.85
CA HIS A 20 -5.34 -8.36 -2.19
C HIS A 20 -6.76 -7.84 -2.42
N TYR A 21 -7.46 -8.51 -3.33
CA TYR A 21 -8.83 -8.19 -3.66
C TYR A 21 -9.65 -9.47 -3.59
N VAL A 22 -10.83 -9.40 -2.97
CA VAL A 22 -11.80 -10.50 -2.98
C VAL A 22 -12.99 -10.13 -3.83
N ARG A 23 -13.56 -11.15 -4.47
CA ARG A 23 -14.78 -11.04 -5.25
C ARG A 23 -15.98 -10.97 -4.31
N VAL A 24 -16.72 -9.86 -4.35
CA VAL A 24 -17.84 -9.63 -3.41
C VAL A 24 -19.19 -9.98 -4.05
N ALA A 25 -19.42 -9.57 -5.29
CA ALA A 25 -20.65 -9.88 -6.03
C ALA A 25 -20.43 -9.69 -7.54
N GLY A 26 -20.87 -10.65 -8.35
CA GLY A 26 -20.77 -10.55 -9.81
C GLY A 26 -19.33 -10.31 -10.27
N TYR A 27 -19.06 -9.19 -10.93
CA TYR A 27 -17.71 -8.78 -11.38
C TYR A 27 -17.08 -7.70 -10.49
N ARG A 28 -17.61 -7.49 -9.27
CA ARG A 28 -17.09 -6.50 -8.32
C ARG A 28 -16.06 -7.14 -7.40
N TYR A 29 -14.91 -6.47 -7.29
CA TYR A 29 -13.82 -6.83 -6.40
C TYR A 29 -13.67 -5.71 -5.36
N ALA A 30 -13.56 -6.08 -4.09
CA ALA A 30 -13.25 -5.13 -3.03
C ALA A 30 -11.79 -5.30 -2.60
N PRO A 31 -11.07 -4.19 -2.36
CA PRO A 31 -9.74 -4.24 -1.77
C PRO A 31 -9.85 -4.74 -0.34
N LEU A 32 -8.90 -5.60 0.06
CA LEU A 32 -8.70 -5.94 1.46
C LEU A 32 -7.66 -5.01 2.06
N ASP A 33 -7.71 -4.92 3.38
CA ASP A 33 -6.64 -4.29 4.15
C ASP A 33 -5.36 -5.14 4.14
N GLU A 34 -5.38 -6.36 3.58
CA GLU A 34 -4.22 -7.23 3.45
C GLU A 34 -3.64 -7.23 2.03
N GLY A 35 -2.36 -7.57 1.95
CA GLY A 35 -1.62 -7.71 0.71
C GLY A 35 -0.23 -8.27 0.97
N HIS A 36 0.66 -8.06 0.01
CA HIS A 36 2.04 -8.51 0.13
C HIS A 36 3.00 -7.53 -0.52
N CYS A 37 4.21 -7.42 0.04
CA CYS A 37 5.28 -6.67 -0.59
C CYS A 37 6.15 -7.63 -1.40
N SER A 38 6.43 -7.28 -2.64
CA SER A 38 7.36 -8.04 -3.49
C SER A 38 8.81 -7.87 -3.05
N GLU A 39 9.14 -6.73 -2.42
CA GLU A 39 10.49 -6.39 -2.01
C GLU A 39 10.49 -5.57 -0.70
N PRO A 40 10.88 -6.16 0.46
CA PRO A 40 11.20 -7.58 0.69
C PRO A 40 9.99 -8.49 0.48
N LYS A 41 10.20 -9.74 0.03
CA LYS A 41 9.13 -10.75 -0.10
C LYS A 41 8.51 -11.00 1.27
N CYS A 42 7.40 -10.34 1.53
CA CYS A 42 6.68 -10.42 2.79
C CYS A 42 5.20 -10.60 2.42
N ARG A 43 4.73 -11.83 2.58
CA ARG A 43 3.31 -12.17 2.51
C ARG A 43 2.66 -11.71 3.80
N ASP A 44 1.39 -11.32 3.74
CA ASP A 44 0.57 -10.94 4.90
C ASP A 44 0.94 -9.58 5.52
N LYS A 45 1.02 -8.53 4.69
CA LYS A 45 1.13 -7.14 5.17
C LYS A 45 -0.21 -6.43 5.13
N ARG A 46 -0.51 -5.68 6.19
CA ARG A 46 -1.63 -4.74 6.19
C ARG A 46 -1.27 -3.48 5.38
N ALA A 47 -2.24 -2.90 4.69
CA ALA A 47 -2.08 -1.70 3.88
C ALA A 47 -1.70 -0.49 4.75
N ASP A 48 -2.27 -0.41 5.95
CA ASP A 48 -1.99 0.61 6.97
C ASP A 48 -0.65 0.42 7.69
N ASN A 49 -0.01 -0.75 7.55
CA ASN A 49 1.25 -1.03 8.23
C ASN A 49 2.34 -0.04 7.75
N PRO A 50 3.24 0.43 8.64
CA PRO A 50 4.31 1.31 8.25
C PRO A 50 5.11 0.74 7.08
N ALA A 51 5.56 1.65 6.23
CA ALA A 51 6.27 1.34 5.00
C ALA A 51 7.46 0.39 5.25
N CYS A 52 7.66 -0.56 4.33
CA CYS A 52 8.79 -1.48 4.38
C CYS A 52 10.13 -0.74 4.34
N ALA A 53 11.20 -1.39 4.83
CA ALA A 53 12.56 -0.87 4.71
C ALA A 53 12.99 -0.55 3.25
N ARG A 54 12.42 -1.25 2.26
CA ARG A 54 12.61 -1.00 0.82
C ARG A 54 11.45 -0.21 0.18
N PHE A 55 10.83 0.68 0.96
CA PHE A 55 9.77 1.54 0.45
C PHE A 55 10.24 2.35 -0.76
N SER A 56 9.46 2.28 -1.82
CA SER A 56 9.68 3.08 -3.02
C SER A 56 8.33 3.64 -3.45
N LYS A 57 8.20 4.97 -3.42
CA LYS A 57 6.98 5.64 -3.89
C LYS A 57 6.89 5.53 -5.40
N TRP A 58 5.66 5.51 -5.93
CA TRP A 58 5.47 5.77 -7.35
C TRP A 58 6.07 7.14 -7.71
N PRO A 59 6.80 7.24 -8.83
CA PRO A 59 7.13 8.56 -9.35
C PRO A 59 5.82 9.31 -9.57
N GLU A 60 5.77 10.57 -9.14
CA GLU A 60 4.59 11.39 -9.39
C GLU A 60 4.30 11.38 -10.91
N PRO A 61 3.02 11.25 -11.30
CA PRO A 61 2.69 11.26 -12.71
C PRO A 61 3.22 12.55 -13.33
N ARG A 62 4.06 12.44 -14.37
CA ARG A 62 4.45 13.61 -15.16
C ARG A 62 3.20 14.10 -15.88
N ARG A 63 2.65 15.19 -15.37
CA ARG A 63 1.44 15.85 -15.86
C ARG A 63 1.70 16.59 -17.16
#